data_AF-A0A4Y2WH96-F1
#
_entry.id   AF-A0A4Y2WH96-F1
#
_cell.length_a   1.000
_cell.length_b   1.000
_cell.length_c   1.000
_cell.angle_alpha   90.00
_cell.angle_beta   90.00
_cell.angle_gamma   90.00
#
_symmetry.space_group_name_H-M   'P 1'
#
loop_
_entity.id
_entity.type
_entity.pdbx_description
1 polymer ?
#
loop_
_entity_poly.entity_id
_entity_poly.type
_entity_poly.pdbx_seq_one_letter_code
_entity_poly.pdbx_strand_id
1 'polypeptide(L)'
;MICSILGSGCDIPKNILPTYGKVIRRVFWHSKKNRSKGTLSTTTVSSSCEEVANKLEDTWKRASIPITDHYSILRKIRSYHAKYRDLLKSYKARKDVENYCKQVETFRKKATALFDILTRIGKSFESCCCKKERKVPMNEREFLLDQRTERKALIGSLDRKVTLQKTKAAKRKFKQERYENRNETLTVVSSCSMDLNDECKLKGRVCEHLDLSAPSAIVESGA
;
A
#
# COMPACT_ATOMS: atom_id res chain seq x y z
N MET A 1 19.97 -12.07 12.73
CA MET A 1 18.91 -13.08 12.92
C MET A 1 18.58 -13.77 11.61
N ILE A 2 18.50 -15.11 11.63
CA ILE A 2 18.30 -15.97 10.44
C ILE A 2 16.91 -16.61 10.53
N CYS A 3 16.12 -16.54 9.46
CA CYS A 3 14.88 -17.31 9.31
C CYS A 3 15.22 -18.74 8.88
N SER A 4 14.72 -19.75 9.59
CA SER A 4 15.01 -21.16 9.28
C SER A 4 14.52 -21.62 7.90
N ILE A 5 13.47 -20.98 7.36
CA ILE A 5 12.88 -21.35 6.06
C ILE A 5 13.43 -20.48 4.92
N LEU A 6 13.63 -19.18 5.17
CA LEU A 6 13.95 -18.15 4.15
C LEU A 6 15.33 -17.50 4.31
N GLY A 7 16.15 -17.89 5.30
CA GLY A 7 17.48 -17.32 5.53
C GLY A 7 17.50 -15.95 6.21
N SER A 8 18.63 -15.25 6.17
CA SER A 8 18.81 -13.96 6.86
C SER A 8 17.92 -12.84 6.29
N GLY A 9 17.51 -11.93 7.17
CA GLY A 9 16.75 -10.74 6.78
C GLY A 9 17.64 -9.71 6.08
N CYS A 10 17.15 -9.17 4.96
CA CYS A 10 17.73 -8.02 4.27
C CYS A 10 16.68 -6.91 4.19
N ASP A 11 17.14 -5.65 4.14
CA ASP A 11 16.26 -4.52 3.87
C ASP A 11 15.58 -4.65 2.50
N ILE A 12 14.39 -4.06 2.38
CA ILE A 12 13.73 -3.92 1.09
C ILE A 12 14.53 -2.91 0.27
N PRO A 13 15.15 -3.31 -0.85
CA PRO A 13 15.93 -2.39 -1.67
C PRO A 13 14.99 -1.32 -2.23
N LYS A 14 15.42 -0.07 -2.16
CA LYS A 14 14.63 1.05 -2.70
C LYS A 14 14.54 0.97 -4.23
N ASN A 15 15.54 0.39 -4.89
CA ASN A 15 15.72 0.45 -6.34
C ASN A 15 15.26 -0.82 -7.07
N ILE A 16 14.61 -1.78 -6.41
CA ILE A 16 14.10 -3.01 -7.04
C ILE A 16 12.74 -3.31 -6.43
N LEU A 17 11.79 -3.80 -7.23
CA LEU A 17 10.50 -4.21 -6.66
C LEU A 17 10.72 -5.37 -5.66
N PRO A 18 9.94 -5.50 -4.57
CA PRO A 18 10.22 -6.53 -3.57
C PRO A 18 9.66 -7.90 -3.96
N THR A 19 10.33 -8.98 -3.53
CA THR A 19 9.81 -10.35 -3.66
C THR A 19 9.01 -10.77 -2.44
N TYR A 20 8.20 -11.82 -2.57
CA TYR A 20 7.47 -12.43 -1.45
C TYR A 20 8.38 -12.75 -0.26
N GLY A 21 9.56 -13.32 -0.50
CA GLY A 21 10.53 -13.65 0.53
C GLY A 21 11.08 -12.42 1.25
N LYS A 22 11.38 -11.34 0.52
CA LYS A 22 11.84 -10.07 1.13
C LYS A 22 10.75 -9.46 2.02
N VAL A 23 9.51 -9.44 1.55
CA VAL A 23 8.36 -8.91 2.32
C VAL A 23 8.19 -9.65 3.65
N ILE A 24 8.15 -10.98 3.64
CA ILE A 24 7.95 -11.77 4.87
C ILE A 24 9.13 -11.69 5.82
N ARG A 25 10.36 -11.74 5.30
CA ARG A 25 11.56 -11.56 6.12
C ARG A 25 11.54 -10.21 6.83
N ARG A 26 11.06 -9.16 6.17
CA ARG A 26 10.96 -7.84 6.76
C ARG A 26 9.91 -7.78 7.87
N VAL A 27 8.71 -8.33 7.64
CA VAL A 27 7.66 -8.46 8.67
C VAL A 27 8.21 -9.21 9.89
N PHE A 28 8.86 -10.35 9.67
CA PHE A 28 9.46 -11.15 10.73
C PHE A 28 10.51 -10.38 11.55
N TRP A 29 11.38 -9.63 10.86
CA TRP A 29 12.42 -8.83 11.51
C TRP A 29 11.83 -7.75 12.42
N HIS A 30 10.84 -6.98 11.94
CA HIS A 30 10.16 -5.97 12.74
C HIS A 30 9.47 -6.57 13.97
N SER A 31 8.75 -7.67 13.79
CA SER A 31 8.07 -8.34 14.90
C SER A 31 9.02 -8.91 15.97
N LYS A 32 10.26 -9.27 15.60
CA LYS A 32 11.28 -9.80 16.52
C LYS A 32 12.11 -8.72 17.20
N LYS A 33 12.56 -7.69 16.46
CA LYS A 33 13.36 -6.56 17.00
C LYS A 33 12.67 -5.89 18.19
N ASN A 34 11.35 -5.87 18.18
CA ASN A 34 10.56 -5.22 19.23
C ASN A 34 10.35 -6.10 20.48
N ARG A 35 10.49 -7.44 20.37
CA ARG A 35 10.53 -8.31 21.56
C ARG A 35 11.80 -8.13 22.40
N SER A 36 12.88 -7.63 21.79
CA SER A 36 14.18 -7.47 22.43
C SER A 36 14.34 -6.15 23.20
N LYS A 37 13.41 -5.18 23.04
CA LYS A 37 13.57 -3.82 23.57
C LYS A 37 12.77 -3.49 24.83
N GLY A 38 12.01 -4.44 25.39
CA GLY A 38 11.32 -4.26 26.69
C GLY A 38 10.32 -3.10 26.78
N THR A 39 10.06 -2.37 25.69
CA THR A 39 9.19 -1.20 25.68
C THR A 39 7.73 -1.64 25.51
N LEU A 40 6.83 -1.00 26.28
CA LEU A 40 5.37 -1.21 26.28
C LEU A 40 4.68 -0.95 24.91
N SER A 41 5.40 -0.48 23.88
CA SER A 41 4.84 -0.37 22.53
C SER A 41 4.90 -1.72 21.83
N THR A 42 3.93 -2.57 22.14
CA THR A 42 3.66 -3.84 21.49
C THR A 42 3.39 -3.58 20.00
N THR A 43 4.44 -3.53 19.18
CA THR A 43 4.29 -3.43 17.74
C THR A 43 3.83 -4.80 17.25
N THR A 44 2.51 -4.98 17.24
CA THR A 44 1.84 -6.20 16.81
C THR A 44 2.27 -6.58 15.39
N VAL A 45 2.15 -7.86 15.03
CA VAL A 45 2.34 -8.32 13.64
C VAL A 45 1.57 -7.43 12.66
N SER A 46 0.39 -6.93 13.06
CA SER A 46 -0.39 -5.95 12.30
C SER A 46 0.38 -4.66 11.99
N SER A 47 1.03 -4.05 12.97
CA SER A 47 1.85 -2.84 12.77
C SER A 47 3.11 -3.14 11.95
N SER A 48 3.72 -4.31 12.12
CA SER A 48 4.81 -4.76 11.23
C SER A 48 4.34 -4.92 9.77
N CYS A 49 3.13 -5.43 9.55
CA CYS A 49 2.53 -5.52 8.22
C CYS A 49 2.28 -4.13 7.64
N GLU A 50 1.81 -3.19 8.46
CA GLU A 50 1.54 -1.80 8.09
C GLU A 50 2.81 -1.09 7.58
N GLU A 51 3.89 -1.16 8.36
CA GLU A 51 5.15 -0.54 7.99
C GLU A 51 5.72 -1.11 6.68
N VAL A 52 5.56 -2.43 6.49
CA VAL A 52 5.99 -3.11 5.26
C VAL A 52 5.10 -2.74 4.08
N ALA A 53 3.79 -2.59 4.28
CA ALA A 53 2.86 -2.14 3.25
C ALA A 53 3.20 -0.72 2.77
N ASN A 54 3.43 0.21 3.69
CA ASN A 54 3.82 1.59 3.33
C ASN A 54 5.11 1.62 2.49
N LYS A 55 6.14 0.86 2.90
CA LYS A 55 7.39 0.74 2.13
C LYS A 55 7.20 0.10 0.76
N LEU A 56 6.31 -0.88 0.65
CA LEU A 56 5.95 -1.48 -0.63
C LEU A 56 5.31 -0.43 -1.54
N GLU A 57 4.33 0.31 -1.04
CA GLU A 57 3.69 1.36 -1.81
C GLU A 57 4.69 2.39 -2.31
N ASP A 58 5.56 2.89 -1.44
CA ASP A 58 6.56 3.90 -1.81
C ASP A 58 7.50 3.38 -2.91
N THR A 59 7.90 2.11 -2.82
CA THR A 59 8.77 1.48 -3.81
C THR A 59 8.08 1.37 -5.17
N TRP A 60 6.82 0.95 -5.18
CA TRP A 60 6.03 0.82 -6.42
C TRP A 60 5.63 2.17 -7.02
N LYS A 61 5.27 3.15 -6.17
CA LYS A 61 5.01 4.53 -6.58
C LYS A 61 6.24 5.17 -7.21
N ARG A 62 7.44 4.89 -6.68
CA ARG A 62 8.71 5.35 -7.28
C ARG A 62 9.00 4.73 -8.64
N ALA A 63 8.53 3.50 -8.89
CA ALA A 63 8.57 2.89 -10.21
C ALA A 63 7.49 3.43 -11.17
N SER A 64 6.67 4.41 -10.77
CA SER A 64 5.55 4.93 -11.57
C SER A 64 4.53 3.86 -12.01
N ILE A 65 4.41 2.76 -11.26
CA ILE A 65 3.50 1.66 -11.55
C ILE A 65 2.22 1.79 -10.69
N PRO A 66 1.01 1.65 -11.28
CA PRO A 66 -0.24 1.74 -10.53
C PRO A 66 -0.39 0.57 -9.55
N ILE A 67 -0.70 0.89 -8.29
CA ILE A 67 -0.89 -0.10 -7.21
C ILE A 67 -2.37 -0.31 -6.89
N THR A 68 -2.70 -1.51 -6.41
CA THR A 68 -3.99 -1.80 -5.77
C THR A 68 -4.14 -1.01 -4.47
N ASP A 69 -5.36 -1.00 -3.92
CA ASP A 69 -5.64 -0.37 -2.63
C ASP A 69 -4.81 -0.95 -1.47
N HIS A 70 -4.55 -0.10 -0.46
CA HIS A 70 -3.73 -0.43 0.71
C HIS A 70 -4.25 -1.68 1.46
N TYR A 71 -5.57 -1.82 1.59
CA TYR A 71 -6.18 -2.95 2.27
C TYR A 71 -5.90 -4.28 1.56
N SER A 72 -5.97 -4.32 0.23
CA SER A 72 -5.61 -5.48 -0.57
C SER A 72 -4.14 -5.87 -0.41
N ILE A 73 -3.24 -4.88 -0.32
CA ILE A 73 -1.81 -5.10 -0.06
C ILE A 73 -1.62 -5.76 1.31
N LEU A 74 -2.21 -5.18 2.37
CA LEU A 74 -2.17 -5.73 3.73
C LEU A 74 -2.72 -7.15 3.79
N ARG A 75 -3.88 -7.39 3.19
CA ARG A 75 -4.51 -8.72 3.13
C ARG A 75 -3.57 -9.74 2.48
N LYS A 76 -2.90 -9.36 1.40
CA LYS A 76 -1.92 -10.21 0.70
C LYS A 76 -0.69 -10.51 1.56
N ILE A 77 -0.15 -9.51 2.26
CA ILE A 77 0.97 -9.68 3.20
C ILE A 77 0.57 -10.63 4.32
N ARG A 78 -0.56 -10.38 4.99
CA ARG A 78 -1.07 -11.17 6.12
C ARG A 78 -1.33 -12.63 5.71
N SER A 79 -1.95 -12.85 4.55
CA SER A 79 -2.22 -14.19 4.04
C SER A 79 -0.93 -14.99 3.81
N TYR A 80 0.08 -14.38 3.19
CA TYR A 80 1.34 -15.08 2.94
C TYR A 80 2.18 -15.25 4.22
N HIS A 81 2.10 -14.29 5.15
CA HIS A 81 2.70 -14.42 6.48
C HIS A 81 2.07 -15.55 7.30
N ALA A 82 0.74 -15.75 7.23
CA ALA A 82 0.07 -16.87 7.88
C ALA A 82 0.60 -18.22 7.37
N LYS A 83 0.72 -18.38 6.05
CA LYS A 83 1.31 -19.58 5.42
C LYS A 83 2.74 -19.85 5.92
N TYR A 84 3.54 -18.80 6.01
CA TYR A 84 4.89 -18.89 6.58
C TYR A 84 4.86 -19.38 8.04
N ARG A 85 3.95 -18.84 8.87
CA ARG A 85 3.82 -19.22 10.28
C ARG A 85 3.39 -20.67 10.43
N ASP A 86 2.49 -21.16 9.61
CA ASP A 86 2.00 -22.55 9.67
C ASP A 86 3.10 -23.54 9.27
N LEU A 87 3.90 -23.21 8.25
CA LEU A 87 5.10 -23.98 7.93
C LEU A 87 6.10 -23.96 9.10
N LEU A 88 6.34 -22.80 9.70
CA LEU A 88 7.31 -22.68 10.80
C LEU A 88 6.92 -23.51 12.04
N LYS A 89 5.62 -23.62 12.36
CA LYS A 89 5.13 -24.41 13.50
C LYS A 89 5.54 -25.89 13.41
N SER A 90 5.47 -26.46 12.22
CA SER A 90 5.72 -27.88 11.96
C SER A 90 7.18 -28.18 11.57
N TYR A 91 7.99 -27.16 11.34
CA TYR A 91 9.36 -27.28 10.81
C TYR A 91 10.25 -28.21 11.64
N LYS A 92 10.30 -28.04 12.96
CA LYS A 92 11.19 -28.85 13.81
C LYS A 92 10.85 -30.34 13.79
N ALA A 93 9.56 -30.67 13.72
CA ALA A 93 9.08 -32.04 13.83
C ALA A 93 9.00 -32.77 12.47
N ARG A 94 8.87 -32.04 11.37
CA ARG A 94 8.58 -32.62 10.05
C ARG A 94 9.58 -32.26 8.95
N LYS A 95 10.70 -31.61 9.29
CA LYS A 95 11.71 -31.13 8.31
C LYS A 95 12.23 -32.21 7.36
N ASP A 96 12.21 -33.47 7.78
CA ASP A 96 12.73 -34.62 7.01
C ASP A 96 11.60 -35.43 6.35
N VAL A 97 10.33 -35.04 6.53
CA VAL A 97 9.17 -35.69 5.90
C VAL A 97 9.01 -35.18 4.47
N GLU A 98 9.07 -36.09 3.49
CA GLU A 98 9.09 -35.76 2.06
C GLU A 98 7.96 -34.79 1.63
N ASN A 99 6.72 -35.07 2.03
CA ASN A 99 5.58 -34.21 1.71
C ASN A 99 5.71 -32.80 2.30
N TYR A 100 6.30 -32.68 3.50
CA TYR A 100 6.56 -31.38 4.11
C TYR A 100 7.70 -30.65 3.39
N CYS A 101 8.77 -31.35 3.01
CA CYS A 101 9.85 -30.79 2.20
C CYS A 101 9.31 -30.22 0.88
N LYS A 102 8.43 -30.96 0.18
CA LYS A 102 7.76 -30.49 -1.05
C LYS A 102 6.95 -29.19 -0.82
N GLN A 103 6.25 -29.09 0.32
CA GLN A 103 5.51 -27.87 0.69
C GLN A 103 6.46 -26.69 0.95
N VAL A 104 7.55 -26.92 1.68
CA VAL A 104 8.58 -25.90 1.96
C VAL A 104 9.24 -25.42 0.66
N GLU A 105 9.58 -26.33 -0.24
CA GLU A 105 10.16 -25.99 -1.54
C GLU A 105 9.20 -25.21 -2.43
N THR A 106 7.92 -25.61 -2.47
CA THR A 106 6.88 -24.83 -3.16
C THR A 106 6.75 -23.42 -2.59
N PHE A 107 6.80 -23.29 -1.26
CA PHE A 107 6.78 -22.00 -0.59
C PHE A 107 8.03 -21.16 -0.93
N ARG A 108 9.23 -21.76 -0.95
CA ARG A 108 10.49 -21.11 -1.32
C ARG A 108 10.50 -20.66 -2.78
N LYS A 109 10.04 -21.50 -3.71
CA LYS A 109 9.86 -21.12 -5.14
C LYS A 109 8.95 -19.91 -5.28
N LYS A 110 7.85 -19.86 -4.53
CA LYS A 110 6.98 -18.67 -4.53
C LYS A 110 7.64 -17.46 -3.87
N ALA A 111 8.53 -17.67 -2.90
CA ALA A 111 9.23 -16.60 -2.19
C ALA A 111 10.20 -15.82 -3.10
N THR A 112 10.70 -16.42 -4.18
CA THR A 112 11.57 -15.73 -5.16
C THR A 112 10.78 -14.87 -6.14
N ALA A 113 9.49 -15.15 -6.33
CA ALA A 113 8.63 -14.39 -7.23
C ALA A 113 8.36 -12.96 -6.73
N LEU A 114 8.04 -12.07 -7.68
CA LEU A 114 7.64 -10.69 -7.42
C LEU A 114 6.43 -10.64 -6.47
N PHE A 115 6.50 -9.78 -5.45
CA PHE A 115 5.33 -9.46 -4.64
C PHE A 115 4.44 -8.47 -5.39
N ASP A 116 3.68 -9.00 -6.36
CA ASP A 116 2.94 -8.18 -7.32
C ASP A 116 1.74 -7.46 -6.65
N ILE A 117 1.79 -6.14 -6.51
CA ILE A 117 0.68 -5.33 -5.94
C ILE A 117 0.01 -4.45 -6.98
N LEU A 118 0.21 -4.77 -8.25
CA LEU A 118 -0.35 -4.05 -9.38
C LEU A 118 -1.89 -4.07 -9.34
N THR A 119 -2.49 -2.96 -9.73
CA THR A 119 -3.94 -2.93 -9.98
C THR A 119 -4.26 -3.90 -11.10
N ARG A 120 -5.21 -4.82 -10.87
CA ARG A 120 -5.58 -5.92 -11.79
C ARG A 120 -5.51 -5.47 -13.26
N ILE A 121 -4.53 -5.98 -13.99
CA ILE A 121 -4.43 -5.83 -15.44
C ILE A 121 -5.33 -6.86 -16.10
N GLY A 122 -5.90 -6.51 -17.25
CA GLY A 122 -6.48 -7.50 -18.17
C GLY A 122 -5.44 -8.52 -18.65
N LYS A 123 -5.84 -9.41 -19.56
CA LYS A 123 -4.95 -10.49 -20.03
C LYS A 123 -3.68 -10.00 -20.74
N SER A 124 -3.69 -8.78 -21.28
CA SER A 124 -2.52 -8.13 -21.90
C SER A 124 -2.50 -6.63 -21.56
N PHE A 125 -1.37 -5.96 -21.84
CA PHE A 125 -1.28 -4.51 -21.62
C PHE A 125 -2.09 -3.72 -22.66
N GLU A 126 -2.24 -4.28 -23.86
CA GLU A 126 -2.92 -3.70 -25.02
C GLU A 126 -4.44 -3.82 -24.87
N SER A 127 -4.93 -4.96 -24.36
CA SER A 127 -6.36 -5.24 -24.17
C SER A 127 -6.91 -4.87 -22.79
N CYS A 128 -6.18 -4.11 -21.96
CA CYS A 128 -6.68 -3.68 -20.64
C CYS A 128 -7.79 -2.63 -20.82
N CYS A 129 -9.03 -2.97 -20.45
CA CYS A 129 -10.16 -2.02 -20.35
C CYS A 129 -10.11 -1.13 -19.10
N CYS A 130 -8.95 -1.08 -18.45
CA CYS A 130 -8.71 -0.40 -17.19
C CYS A 130 -8.74 1.13 -17.41
N LYS A 131 -9.22 1.91 -16.43
CA LYS A 131 -9.10 3.38 -16.49
C LYS A 131 -7.63 3.79 -16.65
N LYS A 132 -7.36 4.91 -17.32
CA LYS A 132 -6.01 5.37 -17.69
C LYS A 132 -5.06 5.41 -16.49
N GLU A 133 -5.55 5.83 -15.33
CA GLU A 133 -4.80 5.97 -14.07
C GLU A 133 -4.38 4.62 -13.48
N ARG A 134 -5.05 3.53 -13.87
CA ARG A 134 -4.79 2.16 -13.41
C ARG A 134 -4.00 1.34 -14.43
N LYS A 135 -3.71 1.90 -15.62
CA LYS A 135 -2.88 1.24 -16.64
C LYS A 135 -1.40 1.46 -16.37
N VAL A 136 -0.59 0.43 -16.62
CA VAL A 136 0.87 0.57 -16.59
C VAL A 136 1.32 1.45 -17.77
N PRO A 137 2.08 2.53 -17.52
CA PRO A 137 2.63 3.37 -18.58
C PRO A 137 3.50 2.54 -19.53
N MET A 138 3.48 2.85 -20.83
CA MET A 138 4.26 2.13 -21.86
C MET A 138 5.73 1.95 -21.46
N ASN A 139 6.36 3.03 -21.01
CA ASN A 139 7.78 3.07 -20.68
C ASN A 139 8.15 2.19 -19.46
N GLU A 140 7.17 1.83 -18.62
CA GLU A 140 7.39 1.02 -17.41
C GLU A 140 7.06 -0.48 -17.63
N ARG A 141 6.54 -0.85 -18.82
CA ARG A 141 6.12 -2.23 -19.11
C ARG A 141 7.30 -3.19 -19.18
N GLU A 142 8.37 -2.79 -19.87
CA GLU A 142 9.60 -3.58 -19.99
C GLU A 142 10.24 -3.81 -18.62
N PHE A 143 10.35 -2.74 -17.82
CA PHE A 143 10.80 -2.83 -16.43
C PHE A 143 9.94 -3.83 -15.64
N LEU A 144 8.61 -3.76 -15.70
CA LEU A 144 7.75 -4.69 -14.97
C LEU A 144 7.92 -6.15 -15.43
N LEU A 145 8.13 -6.39 -16.73
CA LEU A 145 8.39 -7.72 -17.26
C LEU A 145 9.73 -8.29 -16.78
N ASP A 146 10.79 -7.49 -16.82
CA ASP A 146 12.08 -7.84 -16.21
C ASP A 146 11.90 -8.17 -14.72
N GLN A 147 11.19 -7.33 -13.96
CA GLN A 147 10.97 -7.54 -12.53
C GLN A 147 10.11 -8.78 -12.20
N ARG A 148 9.38 -9.33 -13.16
CA ARG A 148 8.66 -10.61 -13.02
C ARG A 148 9.52 -11.82 -13.37
N THR A 149 10.60 -11.61 -14.11
CA THR A 149 11.48 -12.65 -14.65
C THR A 149 12.88 -12.56 -14.04
N GLU A 150 13.83 -11.94 -14.73
CA GLU A 150 15.26 -11.92 -14.39
C GLU A 150 15.61 -10.93 -13.27
N ARG A 151 14.81 -9.87 -13.11
CA ARG A 151 14.94 -8.81 -12.11
C ARG A 151 16.28 -8.07 -12.17
N LYS A 152 16.80 -7.83 -13.37
CA LYS A 152 18.09 -7.15 -13.57
C LYS A 152 17.95 -5.63 -13.55
N ALA A 153 16.81 -5.10 -13.98
CA ALA A 153 16.58 -3.67 -14.06
C ALA A 153 16.43 -3.04 -12.66
N LEU A 154 16.91 -1.80 -12.54
CA LEU A 154 16.86 -1.01 -11.31
C LEU A 154 16.01 0.25 -11.53
N ILE A 155 15.25 0.64 -10.52
CA ILE A 155 14.57 1.94 -10.47
C ILE A 155 15.65 3.01 -10.37
N GLY A 156 15.72 3.86 -11.40
CA GLY A 156 16.65 4.98 -11.47
C GLY A 156 16.35 6.11 -10.47
N SER A 157 17.14 7.18 -10.57
CA SER A 157 16.85 8.43 -9.88
C SER A 157 15.59 9.08 -10.45
N LEU A 158 14.86 9.81 -9.60
CA LEU A 158 13.70 10.57 -10.05
C LEU A 158 14.17 11.74 -10.91
N ASP A 159 13.70 11.83 -12.15
CA ASP A 159 13.92 13.00 -13.00
C ASP A 159 13.21 14.20 -12.38
N ARG A 160 14.01 15.15 -11.86
CA ARG A 160 13.53 16.37 -11.19
C ARG A 160 12.56 17.16 -12.06
N LYS A 161 12.79 17.24 -13.38
CA LYS A 161 11.93 18.03 -14.29
C LYS A 161 10.57 17.35 -14.43
N VAL A 162 10.55 16.06 -14.73
CA VAL A 162 9.31 15.28 -14.89
C VAL A 162 8.53 15.23 -13.57
N THR A 163 9.21 15.02 -12.44
CA THR A 163 8.59 15.02 -11.11
C THR A 163 7.96 16.37 -10.78
N LEU A 164 8.64 17.48 -11.08
CA LEU A 164 8.10 18.82 -10.84
C LEU A 164 6.84 19.07 -11.68
N GLN A 165 6.86 18.68 -12.97
CA GLN A 165 5.71 18.80 -13.86
C GLN A 165 4.51 17.99 -13.35
N LYS A 166 4.71 16.70 -13.02
CA LYS A 166 3.67 15.82 -12.47
C LYS A 166 3.10 16.38 -11.16
N THR A 167 3.95 16.89 -10.27
CA THR A 167 3.53 17.47 -8.99
C THR A 167 2.68 18.73 -9.20
N LYS A 168 3.09 19.63 -10.11
CA LYS A 168 2.29 20.82 -10.46
C LYS A 168 0.94 20.42 -11.07
N ALA A 169 0.91 19.42 -11.95
CA ALA A 169 -0.33 18.91 -12.55
C ALA A 169 -1.27 18.31 -11.48
N ALA A 170 -0.75 17.49 -10.57
CA ALA A 170 -1.54 16.90 -9.48
C ALA A 170 -2.11 17.98 -8.54
N LYS A 171 -1.32 18.99 -8.18
CA LYS A 171 -1.80 20.14 -7.38
C LYS A 171 -2.93 20.90 -8.08
N ARG A 172 -2.82 21.14 -9.39
CA ARG A 172 -3.88 21.77 -10.18
C ARG A 172 -5.16 20.94 -10.18
N LYS A 173 -5.05 19.62 -10.41
CA LYS A 173 -6.19 18.69 -10.40
C LYS A 173 -6.89 18.67 -9.03
N PHE A 174 -6.13 18.57 -7.95
CA PHE A 174 -6.66 18.58 -6.60
C PHE A 174 -7.38 19.90 -6.25
N LYS A 175 -6.81 21.03 -6.67
CA LYS A 175 -7.45 22.34 -6.49
C LYS A 175 -8.77 22.42 -7.25
N GLN A 176 -8.81 21.91 -8.48
CA GLN A 176 -10.00 21.86 -9.31
C GLN A 176 -11.09 20.97 -8.69
N GLU A 177 -10.76 19.72 -8.31
CA GLU A 177 -11.68 18.80 -7.62
C GLU A 177 -12.28 19.43 -6.34
N ARG A 178 -11.48 20.20 -5.60
CA ARG A 178 -11.96 20.93 -4.41
C ARG A 178 -12.96 22.04 -4.76
N TYR A 179 -12.77 22.75 -5.87
CA TYR A 179 -13.75 23.75 -6.33
C TYR A 179 -15.04 23.10 -6.83
N GLU A 180 -14.93 22.02 -7.60
CA GLU A 180 -16.07 21.25 -8.11
C GLU A 180 -16.91 20.70 -6.94
N ASN A 181 -16.28 20.04 -5.97
CA ASN A 181 -16.97 19.55 -4.76
C ASN A 181 -17.64 20.69 -3.97
N ARG A 182 -17.02 21.88 -3.89
CA ARG A 182 -17.62 23.04 -3.21
C ARG A 182 -18.87 23.54 -3.95
N ASN A 183 -18.82 23.61 -5.28
CA ASN A 183 -19.95 24.04 -6.09
C ASN A 183 -21.09 23.01 -6.10
N GLU A 184 -20.79 21.71 -6.10
CA GLU A 184 -21.77 20.63 -5.91
C GLU A 184 -22.46 20.73 -4.54
N THR A 185 -21.70 21.02 -3.47
CA THR A 185 -22.29 21.20 -2.13
C THR A 185 -23.20 22.43 -2.08
N LEU A 186 -22.83 23.53 -2.74
CA LEU A 186 -23.65 24.76 -2.81
C LEU A 186 -24.93 24.57 -3.63
N THR A 187 -24.90 23.77 -4.70
CA THR A 187 -26.08 23.46 -5.51
C THR A 187 -27.05 22.53 -4.79
N VAL A 188 -26.56 21.55 -4.03
CA VAL A 188 -27.42 20.70 -3.17
C VAL A 188 -28.09 21.53 -2.07
N VAL A 189 -27.35 22.41 -1.39
CA VAL A 189 -27.94 23.31 -0.35
C VAL A 189 -28.93 24.31 -0.96
N SER A 190 -28.66 24.81 -2.16
CA SER A 190 -29.60 25.70 -2.87
C SER A 190 -30.88 24.98 -3.32
N SER A 191 -30.83 23.67 -3.58
CA SER A 191 -32.01 22.87 -3.96
C SER A 191 -32.90 22.47 -2.79
N CYS A 192 -32.45 22.62 -1.55
CA CYS A 192 -33.26 22.39 -0.35
C CYS A 192 -33.92 23.67 0.21
N SER A 193 -33.87 24.80 -0.51
CA SER A 193 -34.36 26.11 -0.03
C SER A 193 -35.60 26.62 -0.76
N MET A 194 -36.40 25.75 -1.37
CA MET A 194 -37.76 26.11 -1.80
C MET A 194 -38.72 25.03 -1.35
N ASP A 195 -39.26 25.22 -0.15
CA ASP A 195 -40.64 24.91 0.25
C ASP A 195 -40.88 25.55 1.62
N LEU A 196 -41.11 26.88 1.62
CA LEU A 196 -41.80 27.56 2.72
C LEU A 196 -43.27 27.63 2.35
N ASN A 197 -43.98 26.54 2.59
CA ASN A 197 -45.38 26.53 3.02
C ASN A 197 -45.80 25.07 3.21
N ASP A 198 -45.69 24.58 4.44
CA ASP A 198 -46.76 23.80 5.05
C ASP A 198 -46.52 23.69 6.56
N GLU A 199 -47.58 23.96 7.33
CA GLU A 199 -47.63 23.74 8.77
C GLU A 199 -47.22 22.29 9.10
N CYS A 200 -46.16 22.11 9.88
CA CYS A 200 -45.97 20.86 10.61
C CYS A 200 -45.74 21.15 12.09
N LYS A 201 -46.84 21.07 12.85
CA LYS A 201 -46.83 20.98 14.30
C LYS A 201 -46.07 19.73 14.76
N LEU A 202 -45.22 19.93 15.78
CA LEU A 202 -44.90 19.01 16.87
C LEU A 202 -44.12 17.70 16.56
N LYS A 203 -42.82 17.67 16.90
CA LYS A 203 -42.27 17.16 18.18
C LYS A 203 -40.75 17.01 18.10
N GLY A 204 -40.08 17.50 19.13
CA GLY A 204 -38.64 17.77 19.12
C GLY A 204 -37.72 16.57 19.30
N ARG A 205 -36.43 16.85 19.09
CA ARG A 205 -35.33 16.40 19.93
C ARG A 205 -34.11 17.28 19.69
N VAL A 206 -33.39 17.49 20.78
CA VAL A 206 -32.37 18.49 21.05
C VAL A 206 -31.15 18.33 20.14
N CYS A 207 -30.60 19.49 19.74
CA CYS A 207 -29.32 19.65 19.08
C CYS A 207 -28.25 19.80 20.18
N GLU A 208 -27.22 18.94 20.21
CA GLU A 208 -26.01 19.22 20.99
C GLU A 208 -24.73 18.96 20.16
N HIS A 209 -23.99 20.07 20.06
CA HIS A 209 -22.55 20.24 19.87
C HIS A 209 -21.83 19.82 18.58
N LEU A 210 -21.66 20.85 17.75
CA LEU A 210 -20.45 21.14 16.96
C LEU A 210 -19.19 21.06 17.83
N ASP A 211 -18.15 20.41 17.30
CA ASP A 211 -16.75 20.81 17.54
C ASP A 211 -15.99 20.83 16.21
N LEU A 212 -15.92 22.04 15.64
CA LEU A 212 -15.00 22.42 14.58
C LEU A 212 -13.65 22.74 15.23
N SER A 213 -12.70 21.80 15.22
CA SER A 213 -11.30 22.14 15.45
C SER A 213 -10.63 22.48 14.12
N ALA A 214 -10.37 23.77 13.93
CA ALA A 214 -9.51 24.28 12.87
C ALA A 214 -8.03 23.93 13.16
N PRO A 215 -7.23 23.51 12.18
CA PRO A 215 -5.78 23.50 12.34
C PRO A 215 -5.20 24.90 12.11
N SER A 216 -4.56 25.42 13.16
CA SER A 216 -3.86 26.70 13.25
C SER A 216 -2.78 26.90 12.18
N ALA A 217 -2.60 28.18 11.85
CA ALA A 217 -1.60 28.71 10.95
C ALA A 217 -0.16 28.29 11.31
N ILE A 218 0.62 27.98 10.28
CA ILE A 218 2.08 27.91 10.33
C ILE A 218 2.58 29.36 10.24
N VAL A 219 3.22 29.83 11.31
CA VAL A 219 4.07 31.02 11.30
C VAL A 219 5.44 30.60 10.77
N GLU A 220 5.79 31.11 9.60
CA GLU A 220 7.18 31.27 9.19
C GLU A 220 7.83 32.34 10.08
N SER A 221 8.99 32.02 10.63
CA SER A 221 9.97 33.03 11.03
C SER A 221 11.33 32.45 10.71
N GLY A 222 11.93 33.01 9.65
CA GLY A 222 13.35 32.88 9.41
C GLY A 222 14.11 33.90 10.25
N ALA A 223 15.20 33.43 10.85
CA ALA A 223 16.51 34.06 10.90
C ALA A 223 17.51 32.96 11.26
#